data_AF-A0A1X2I497-F1
#
_entry.id   AF-A0A1X2I497-F1
#
_cell.length_a   1.000
_cell.length_b   1.000
_cell.length_c   1.000
_cell.angle_alpha   90.00
_cell.angle_beta   90.00
_cell.angle_gamma   90.00
#
_symmetry.space_group_name_H-M   'P 1'
#
loop_
_entity.id
_entity.type
_entity.pdbx_description
1 polymer ?
#
loop_
_entity_poly.entity_id
_entity_poly.type
_entity_poly.pdbx_seq_one_letter_code
_entity_poly.pdbx_strand_id
1 'polypeptide(L)' 'MIQFITRSTKPIRLCIITFAGLSNDPRNIEVFLRACKMIKAIVVEQGVASKVLRRHSLLHGDKIGLKHFKSRTGCLQRSM' A
#
# COMPACT_ATOMS: atom_id res chain seq x y z
N MET A 1 11.80 -3.87 2.08
CA MET A 1 10.72 -4.29 1.17
C MET A 1 10.76 -3.60 -0.19
N ILE A 2 10.77 -2.25 -0.26
CA ILE A 2 10.83 -1.49 -1.53
C ILE A 2 12.02 -1.91 -2.39
N GLN A 3 13.23 -2.00 -1.82
CA GLN A 3 14.43 -2.42 -2.55
C GLN A 3 14.35 -3.85 -3.13
N PHE A 4 13.56 -4.74 -2.52
CA PHE A 4 13.45 -6.13 -2.98
C PHE A 4 12.51 -6.22 -4.19
N ILE A 5 11.44 -5.42 -4.18
CA ILE A 5 10.47 -5.36 -5.28
C ILE A 5 11.07 -4.58 -6.46
N THR A 6 11.77 -3.46 -6.22
CA THR A 6 12.40 -2.67 -7.29
C THR A 6 13.58 -3.38 -7.96
N ARG A 7 14.25 -4.31 -7.26
CA ARG A 7 15.32 -5.14 -7.82
C ARG A 7 14.84 -6.44 -8.46
N SER A 8 13.54 -6.74 -8.39
CA SER A 8 12.99 -7.94 -9.00
C SER A 8 12.93 -7.78 -10.52
N THR A 9 13.56 -8.71 -11.24
CA THR A 9 13.46 -8.80 -12.72
C THR A 9 12.14 -9.40 -13.20
N LYS A 10 11.37 -10.01 -12.28
CA LYS A 10 10.06 -10.58 -12.60
C LYS A 10 8.99 -9.49 -12.55
N PRO A 11 8.02 -9.47 -13.48
CA PRO A 11 6.95 -8.48 -13.48
C PRO A 11 5.97 -8.75 -12.32
N ILE A 12 6.24 -8.15 -11.15
CA ILE A 12 5.37 -8.24 -9.98
C ILE A 12 4.17 -7.31 -10.22
N ARG A 13 3.04 -7.89 -10.63
CA ARG A 13 1.80 -7.15 -10.93
C ARG A 13 0.91 -6.93 -9.72
N LEU A 14 1.03 -7.77 -8.69
CA LEU A 14 0.18 -7.77 -7.49
C LEU A 14 1.07 -7.67 -6.24
N CYS A 15 0.74 -6.77 -5.33
CA CYS A 15 1.40 -6.64 -4.04
C CYS A 15 0.36 -6.76 -2.93
N ILE A 16 0.55 -7.70 -2.01
CA ILE A 16 -0.33 -7.87 -0.84
C ILE A 16 0.31 -7.09 0.32
N ILE A 17 -0.47 -6.21 0.92
CA ILE A 17 -0.08 -5.38 2.07
C ILE A 17 -1.01 -5.76 3.21
N THR A 18 -0.46 -6.48 4.19
CA THR A 18 -1.11 -6.70 5.47
C THR A 18 -1.14 -5.39 6.26
N PHE A 19 -2.31 -5.07 6.83
CA PHE A 19 -2.56 -3.86 7.61
C PHE A 19 -1.77 -3.89 8.92
N ALA A 20 -0.49 -3.55 8.83
CA ALA A 20 0.49 -3.33 9.90
C ALA A 20 1.90 -3.04 9.32
N GLY A 21 2.20 -3.47 8.09
CA GLY A 21 3.59 -3.63 7.64
C GLY A 21 4.22 -2.49 6.83
N LEU A 22 3.47 -1.49 6.37
CA LEU A 22 3.98 -0.58 5.33
C LEU A 22 3.88 0.91 5.64
N SER A 23 2.75 1.42 6.11
CA SER A 23 2.61 2.84 6.45
C SER A 23 1.23 3.18 7.05
N ASN A 24 1.20 4.10 8.02
CA ASN A 24 -0.02 4.78 8.48
C ASN A 24 -0.33 6.04 7.66
N ASP A 25 0.60 6.45 6.78
CA ASP A 25 0.44 7.56 5.85
C ASP A 25 0.13 7.03 4.44
N PRO A 26 -1.05 7.35 3.86
CA PRO A 26 -1.40 6.99 2.49
C PRO A 26 -0.43 7.55 1.43
N ARG A 27 0.29 8.64 1.70
CA ARG A 27 1.28 9.20 0.76
C ARG A 27 2.44 8.24 0.48
N ASN A 28 2.80 7.41 1.45
CA ASN A 28 3.85 6.40 1.26
C ASN A 28 3.44 5.33 0.25
N ILE A 29 2.15 4.99 0.17
CA ILE A 29 1.62 4.08 -0.87
C ILE A 29 1.70 4.72 -2.25
N GLU A 30 1.39 6.02 -2.37
CA GLU A 30 1.52 6.73 -3.64
C GLU A 30 2.97 6.78 -4.12
N VAL A 31 3.91 7.15 -3.24
CA VAL A 31 5.35 7.18 -3.54
C VAL A 31 5.86 5.79 -3.93
N PHE A 32 5.44 4.75 -3.20
CA PHE A 32 5.78 3.37 -3.49
C PHE A 32 5.28 2.93 -4.88
N LEU A 33 4.02 3.22 -5.21
CA LEU A 33 3.47 2.91 -6.53
C LEU A 33 4.16 3.69 -7.65
N ARG A 34 4.51 4.96 -7.42
CA ARG A 34 5.28 5.76 -8.39
C ARG A 34 6.66 5.15 -8.64
N ALA A 35 7.35 4.70 -7.59
CA ALA A 35 8.64 4.02 -7.69
C ALA A 35 8.54 2.64 -8.37
N CYS A 36 7.48 1.87 -8.07
CA CYS A 36 7.27 0.52 -8.59
C CYS A 36 6.22 0.49 -9.71
N LYS A 37 6.61 0.89 -10.93
CA LYS A 37 5.70 0.96 -12.10
C LYS A 37 5.12 -0.40 -12.52
N MET A 38 5.78 -1.50 -12.17
CA MET A 38 5.33 -2.86 -12.47
C MET A 38 4.07 -3.29 -11.71
N ILE A 39 3.82 -2.69 -10.53
CA ILE A 39 2.66 -3.03 -9.70
C ILE A 39 1.40 -2.45 -10.31
N LYS A 40 0.47 -3.34 -10.69
CA LYS A 40 -0.83 -2.99 -11.27
C LYS A 40 -1.96 -2.96 -10.25
N ALA A 41 -1.85 -3.74 -9.19
CA ALA A 41 -2.83 -3.78 -8.11
C ALA A 41 -2.16 -4.05 -6.76
N ILE A 42 -2.79 -3.51 -5.72
CA ILE A 42 -2.44 -3.72 -4.32
C ILE A 42 -3.62 -4.42 -3.65
N VAL A 43 -3.37 -5.47 -2.89
CA VAL A 43 -4.37 -6.06 -1.99
C VAL A 43 -4.10 -5.54 -0.59
N VAL A 44 -5.11 -5.00 0.06
CA VAL A 44 -5.06 -4.60 1.47
C VAL A 44 -5.78 -5.65 2.27
N GLU A 45 -5.08 -6.31 3.19
CA GLU A 45 -5.66 -7.31 4.09
C GLU A 45 -5.88 -6.67 5.47
N GLN A 46 -7.14 -6.55 5.88
CA GLN A 46 -7.60 -6.06 7.18
C GLN A 46 -8.24 -7.21 7.95
N GLY A 47 -7.42 -8.02 8.63
CA GLY A 47 -7.89 -9.19 9.36
C GLY A 47 -8.56 -10.20 8.43
N VAL A 48 -9.88 -10.38 8.57
CA VAL A 48 -10.68 -11.36 7.80
C VAL A 48 -11.07 -10.83 6.40
N ALA A 49 -10.96 -9.53 6.15
CA ALA A 49 -11.36 -8.92 4.89
C ALA A 49 -10.14 -8.51 4.05
N SER A 50 -10.13 -8.89 2.77
CA SER A 50 -9.15 -8.41 1.79
C SER A 50 -9.81 -7.56 0.71
N LYS A 51 -9.13 -6.49 0.29
CA LYS A 51 -9.62 -5.58 -0.74
C LYS A 51 -8.57 -5.32 -1.80
N VAL A 52 -8.94 -5.52 -3.06
CA VAL A 52 -8.07 -5.26 -4.20
C VAL A 52 -8.26 -3.81 -4.68
N LEU A 53 -7.17 -3.06 -4.72
CA LEU A 53 -7.09 -1.67 -5.15
C LEU A 53 -6.21 -1.57 -6.40
N ARG A 54 -6.76 -1.03 -7.48
CA ARG A 54 -6.02 -0.87 -8.74
C ARG A 54 -5.10 0.35 -8.68
N ARG A 55 -3.92 0.23 -9.31
CA ARG A 55 -2.93 1.32 -9.43
C ARG A 55 -3.55 2.61 -9.97
N HIS A 56 -4.33 2.51 -11.04
CA HIS A 56 -4.95 3.68 -11.69
C HIS A 56 -5.86 4.43 -10.70
N SER A 57 -6.70 3.71 -9.96
CA SER A 57 -7.57 4.28 -8.94
C SER A 57 -6.81 4.92 -7.78
N LEU A 58 -5.63 4.38 -7.44
CA LEU A 58 -4.78 4.91 -6.37
C LEU A 58 -3.95 6.14 -6.77
N LEU A 59 -3.59 6.29 -8.06
CA LEU A 59 -2.74 7.38 -8.56
C LEU A 59 -3.51 8.51 -9.25
N HIS A 60 -4.57 8.18 -10.00
CA HIS A 60 -5.26 9.12 -10.90
C HIS A 60 -6.77 9.14 -10.73
N GLY A 61 -7.37 8.11 -10.13
CA GLY A 61 -8.81 8.03 -9.91
C GLY A 61 -9.23 8.52 -8.52
N ASP A 62 -10.44 8.12 -8.12
CA ASP A 62 -10.98 8.37 -6.80
C ASP A 62 -10.10 7.74 -5.73
N LYS A 63 -9.30 8.59 -5.07
CA LYS A 63 -8.38 8.28 -3.96
C LYS A 63 -9.09 7.73 -2.70
N ILE A 64 -10.35 7.32 -2.82
CA ILE A 64 -11.14 6.61 -1.81
C ILE A 64 -10.40 5.36 -1.32
N GLY A 65 -9.67 4.68 -2.20
CA GLY A 65 -8.82 3.53 -1.86
C GLY A 65 -7.72 3.86 -0.84
N LEU A 66 -7.21 5.10 -0.84
CA LEU A 66 -6.16 5.52 0.08
C LEU A 66 -6.65 5.67 1.53
N LYS A 67 -7.97 5.88 1.72
CA LYS A 67 -8.58 5.94 3.06
C LYS A 67 -8.42 4.62 3.83
N HIS A 68 -8.26 3.49 3.11
CA HIS A 68 -7.99 2.18 3.73
C HIS A 68 -6.60 2.08 4.36
N PHE A 69 -5.69 3.01 4.08
CA PHE A 69 -4.35 3.07 4.67
C PHE A 69 -4.21 4.14 5.76
N LYS A 70 -5.25 4.94 6.00
CA LYS A 70 -5.25 5.93 7.08
C LYS A 70 -5.58 5.20 8.39
N SER A 71 -4.59 4.99 9.25
CA SER A 71 -4.83 4.43 10.59
C SER A 71 -5.80 5.31 11.37
N ARG A 72 -6.79 4.70 12.03
CA ARG A 72 -7.73 5.40 12.94
C ARG A 72 -7.06 5.78 14.27
N THR A 73 -5.93 5.14 14.57
CA THR A 73 -5.08 5.42 15.73
C THR A 73 -3.83 6.10 15.20
N GLY A 74 -3.63 7.38 15.54
CA GLY A 74 -2.32 8.01 15.45
C GLY A 74 -1.29 7.13 16.17
N CYS A 75 -0.01 7.28 15.82
CA CYS A 75 1.08 6.56 16.50
C CYS A 75 0.86 6.66 18.01
N LEU A 76 0.39 5.58 18.63
CA LEU A 76 0.29 5.52 20.08
C LEU A 76 1.74 5.45 20.52
N GLN A 77 2.23 6.55 21.07
CA GLN A 77 3.49 6.58 21.78
C GLN A 77 3.33 5.60 22.93
N ARG A 78 3.71 4.34 22.71
CA ARG A 78 3.90 3.41 23.81
C ARG A 78 5.09 3.97 24.56
N SER A 79 4.83 4.46 25.76
CA SER A 79 5.81 5.05 26.66
C SER A 79 7.05 4.16 26.76
N MET A 80 8.19 4.83 26.87
CA MET A 80 9.52 4.27 27.06
C MET A 80 9.58 3.34 28.28
#